data_AF-A0A0N1DY76-F1
#
_entry.id   AF-A0A0N1DY76-F1
#
_cell.length_a   1.000
_cell.length_b   1.000
_cell.length_c   1.000
_cell.angle_alpha   90.00
_cell.angle_beta   90.00
_cell.angle_gamma   90.00
#
_symmetry.space_group_name_H-M   'P 1'
#
loop_
_entity.id
_entity.type
_entity.pdbx_description
1 polymer ?
#
loop_
_entity_poly.entity_id
_entity_poly.type
_entity_poly.pdbx_seq_one_letter_code
_entity_poly.pdbx_strand_id
1 'polypeptide(L)'
;MKTKTIIIFFVAPVVGVLGALFLYYEGPEFVQSRYFYDADRGNRGAIGDAFGGTAGPVIAWFASILTFLAFYIQYEANKDQRDQFAKQADDIVIERFENRFFELIRLHRENVDEQNIQNKILGRKAFTTYYFELRYIYFVLESKHDEFPTDKRLDKEQLTNLAYLIFFYGIGHVSDSVFSHILPQINSRQFFKITIEKLEKEKKMYSDFTRDKARYESEKKVRNTRLKDLEVEHKGKKAIFILHYEPFTGHGTKIGHYYRHLFQTVKYVDSQEHKVFQDKDNKIKYAYVKILRAQLSNFEQVILYYNSICILGNTWISNGYIKNYHLLTNLPLSFADFGIQPDKKFKAEMVADPNFFDWEMLKDSFR
;
A
#
# COMPACT_ATOMS: atom_id res chain seq x y z
N MET A 1 -37.85 13.67 -9.03
CA MET A 1 -38.80 12.54 -8.87
C MET A 1 -40.22 12.95 -8.48
N LYS A 2 -40.46 13.72 -7.40
CA LYS A 2 -41.83 14.03 -6.94
C LYS A 2 -42.72 14.76 -7.94
N THR A 3 -42.20 15.70 -8.73
CA THR A 3 -43.01 16.52 -9.65
C THR A 3 -43.51 15.75 -10.89
N LYS A 4 -42.75 14.78 -11.40
CA LYS A 4 -43.12 14.00 -12.61
C LYS A 4 -44.17 12.93 -12.31
N THR A 5 -44.14 12.31 -11.12
CA THR A 5 -45.16 11.35 -10.66
C THR A 5 -46.52 12.02 -10.42
N ILE A 6 -46.52 13.28 -9.94
CA ILE A 6 -47.74 14.07 -9.74
C ILE A 6 -48.42 14.36 -11.09
N ILE A 7 -47.66 14.66 -12.14
CA ILE A 7 -48.23 14.96 -13.46
C ILE A 7 -48.97 13.75 -14.02
N ILE A 8 -48.45 12.52 -13.91
CA ILE A 8 -49.14 11.31 -14.41
C ILE A 8 -50.43 11.05 -13.62
N PHE A 9 -50.37 11.17 -12.29
CA PHE A 9 -51.51 10.91 -11.43
C PHE A 9 -52.66 11.91 -11.62
N PHE A 10 -52.37 13.13 -12.08
CA PHE A 10 -53.37 14.16 -12.36
C PHE A 10 -53.78 14.21 -13.85
N VAL A 11 -52.87 14.00 -14.79
CA VAL A 11 -53.16 14.11 -16.23
C VAL A 11 -53.96 12.91 -16.74
N ALA A 12 -53.66 11.69 -16.26
CA ALA A 12 -54.39 10.49 -16.69
C ALA A 12 -55.91 10.54 -16.35
N PRO A 13 -56.34 10.88 -15.11
CA PRO A 13 -57.76 11.02 -14.82
C PRO A 13 -58.38 12.23 -15.51
N VAL A 14 -57.66 13.34 -15.70
CA VAL A 14 -58.18 14.51 -16.43
C VAL A 14 -58.44 14.18 -17.90
N VAL A 15 -57.53 13.47 -18.57
CA VAL A 15 -57.73 13.02 -19.95
C VAL A 15 -58.86 11.98 -20.04
N GLY A 16 -58.95 11.07 -19.06
CA GLY A 16 -60.06 10.12 -18.97
C GLY A 16 -61.42 10.80 -18.78
N VAL A 17 -61.49 11.82 -17.92
CA VAL A 17 -62.70 12.64 -17.69
C VAL A 17 -63.06 13.46 -18.91
N LEU A 18 -62.09 14.08 -19.59
CA LEU A 18 -62.31 14.81 -20.84
C LEU A 18 -62.77 13.89 -21.97
N GLY A 19 -62.22 12.68 -22.07
CA GLY A 19 -62.68 11.66 -23.03
C GLY A 19 -64.11 11.18 -22.73
N ALA A 20 -64.44 10.98 -21.45
CA ALA A 20 -65.79 10.62 -21.03
C ALA A 20 -66.79 11.76 -21.26
N LEU A 21 -66.41 13.01 -21.01
CA LEU A 21 -67.23 14.20 -21.27
C LEU A 21 -67.44 14.41 -22.77
N PHE A 22 -66.41 14.22 -23.60
CA PHE A 22 -66.54 14.27 -25.06
C PHE A 22 -67.49 13.20 -25.58
N LEU A 23 -67.38 11.96 -25.10
CA LEU A 23 -68.31 10.87 -25.45
C LEU A 23 -69.73 11.12 -24.94
N TYR A 24 -69.90 11.82 -23.81
CA TYR A 24 -71.19 12.15 -23.24
C TYR A 24 -71.91 13.28 -23.99
N TYR A 25 -71.18 14.33 -24.38
CA TYR A 25 -71.75 15.51 -25.05
C TYR A 25 -71.90 15.33 -26.56
N GLU A 26 -70.87 14.82 -27.25
CA GLU A 26 -70.86 14.70 -28.71
C GLU A 26 -71.31 13.32 -29.19
N GLY A 27 -71.24 12.30 -28.33
CA GLY A 27 -71.62 10.93 -28.66
C GLY A 27 -73.08 10.76 -29.11
N PRO A 28 -74.08 11.40 -28.46
CA PRO A 28 -75.48 11.31 -28.88
C PRO A 28 -75.74 11.89 -30.27
N GLU A 29 -75.18 13.05 -30.63
CA GLU A 29 -75.37 13.65 -31.97
C GLU A 29 -74.62 12.87 -33.06
N PHE A 30 -73.41 12.37 -32.76
CA PHE A 30 -72.64 11.56 -33.71
C PHE A 30 -73.28 10.19 -33.98
N VAL A 31 -73.86 9.56 -32.95
CA VAL A 31 -74.58 8.27 -33.07
C VAL A 31 -75.94 8.47 -33.73
N GLN A 32 -76.66 9.56 -33.43
CA GLN A 32 -77.93 9.88 -34.10
C GLN A 32 -77.75 10.26 -35.57
N SER A 33 -76.62 10.88 -35.97
CA SER A 33 -76.34 11.21 -37.38
C SER A 33 -76.19 9.99 -38.29
N ARG A 34 -75.91 8.81 -37.72
CA ARG A 34 -75.67 7.56 -38.45
C ARG A 34 -76.92 6.68 -38.62
N TYR A 35 -78.04 7.01 -37.97
CA TYR A 35 -79.24 6.16 -37.90
C TYR A 35 -80.57 6.87 -38.19
N PHE A 36 -80.57 8.10 -38.70
CA PHE A 36 -81.80 8.73 -39.20
C PHE A 36 -82.20 8.23 -40.59
N TYR A 37 -82.41 6.92 -40.74
CA TYR A 37 -83.27 6.31 -41.76
C TYR A 37 -83.52 4.82 -41.47
N ASP A 38 -84.08 4.49 -40.30
CA ASP A 38 -85.21 3.55 -40.26
C ASP A 38 -85.79 3.44 -38.84
N ALA A 39 -87.11 3.48 -38.80
CA ALA A 39 -87.90 3.37 -37.60
C ALA A 39 -88.00 1.91 -37.16
N ASP A 40 -87.05 1.44 -36.33
CA ASP A 40 -87.34 0.31 -35.44
C ASP A 40 -86.50 0.39 -34.15
N ARG A 41 -87.18 0.49 -32.99
CA ARG A 41 -86.55 0.45 -31.67
C ARG A 41 -86.24 -1.00 -31.32
N GLY A 42 -85.31 -1.59 -32.07
CA GLY A 42 -85.04 -3.02 -32.04
C GLY A 42 -83.58 -3.38 -32.18
N ASN A 43 -82.60 -2.62 -31.65
CA ASN A 43 -81.24 -3.19 -31.48
C ASN A 43 -80.35 -2.38 -30.50
N ARG A 44 -80.45 -2.64 -29.19
CA ARG A 44 -79.45 -2.13 -28.21
C ARG A 44 -78.03 -2.60 -28.55
N GLY A 45 -77.90 -3.74 -29.26
CA GLY A 45 -76.64 -4.24 -29.80
C GLY A 45 -76.04 -3.34 -30.87
N ALA A 46 -76.83 -2.89 -31.86
CA ALA A 46 -76.31 -2.04 -32.94
C ALA A 46 -75.86 -0.65 -32.48
N ILE A 47 -76.51 -0.08 -31.46
CA ILE A 47 -76.06 1.17 -30.83
C ILE A 47 -74.74 0.94 -30.09
N GLY A 48 -74.60 -0.19 -29.40
CA GLY A 48 -73.35 -0.62 -28.77
C GLY A 48 -72.21 -0.83 -29.79
N ASP A 49 -72.51 -1.41 -30.95
CA ASP A 49 -71.55 -1.65 -32.03
C ASP A 49 -71.11 -0.34 -32.71
N ALA A 50 -72.04 0.59 -32.93
CA ALA A 50 -71.73 1.91 -33.48
C ALA A 50 -70.88 2.75 -32.52
N PHE A 51 -71.20 2.70 -31.22
CA PHE A 51 -70.41 3.36 -30.18
C PHE A 51 -69.04 2.71 -30.00
N GLY A 52 -68.96 1.38 -29.95
CA GLY A 52 -67.70 0.64 -29.84
C GLY A 52 -66.79 0.83 -31.06
N GLY A 53 -67.36 0.84 -32.27
CA GLY A 53 -66.62 1.06 -33.52
C GLY A 53 -66.10 2.48 -33.73
N THR A 54 -66.70 3.48 -33.06
CA THR A 54 -66.26 4.90 -33.15
C THR A 54 -65.42 5.32 -31.95
N ALA A 55 -65.82 4.96 -30.73
CA ALA A 55 -65.09 5.28 -29.51
C ALA A 55 -63.85 4.39 -29.31
N GLY A 56 -63.90 3.12 -29.73
CA GLY A 56 -62.79 2.17 -29.59
C GLY A 56 -61.47 2.67 -30.18
N PRO A 57 -61.42 3.12 -31.45
CA PRO A 57 -60.22 3.68 -32.05
C PRO A 57 -59.69 4.93 -31.33
N VAL A 58 -60.57 5.81 -30.86
CA VAL A 58 -60.18 7.03 -30.13
C VAL A 58 -59.57 6.67 -28.77
N ILE A 59 -60.21 5.76 -28.03
CA ILE A 59 -59.69 5.24 -26.76
C ILE A 59 -58.36 4.52 -26.97
N ALA A 60 -58.23 3.73 -28.04
CA ALA A 60 -56.99 3.04 -28.39
C ALA A 60 -55.86 4.03 -28.71
N TRP A 61 -56.16 5.15 -29.38
CA TRP A 61 -55.19 6.22 -29.64
C TRP A 61 -54.68 6.86 -28.35
N PHE A 62 -55.58 7.21 -27.42
CA PHE A 62 -55.19 7.72 -26.10
C PHE A 62 -54.42 6.68 -25.28
N ALA A 63 -54.84 5.41 -25.31
CA ALA A 63 -54.13 4.32 -24.64
C ALA A 63 -52.72 4.15 -25.21
N SER A 64 -52.54 4.28 -26.52
CA SER A 64 -51.24 4.22 -27.19
C SER A 64 -50.32 5.37 -26.75
N ILE A 65 -50.83 6.60 -26.69
CA ILE A 65 -50.07 7.78 -26.22
C ILE A 65 -49.66 7.62 -24.75
N LEU A 66 -50.59 7.20 -23.88
CA LEU A 66 -50.29 6.96 -22.47
C LEU A 66 -49.27 5.84 -22.28
N THR A 67 -49.39 4.77 -23.07
CA THR A 67 -48.45 3.65 -23.06
C THR A 67 -47.06 4.10 -23.52
N PHE A 68 -46.99 4.91 -24.59
CA PHE A 68 -45.74 5.51 -25.05
C PHE A 68 -45.11 6.42 -23.98
N LEU A 69 -45.90 7.26 -23.33
CA LEU A 69 -45.41 8.14 -22.26
C LEU A 69 -44.88 7.33 -21.06
N ALA A 70 -45.56 6.24 -20.69
CA ALA A 70 -45.12 5.34 -19.63
C ALA A 70 -43.76 4.69 -19.98
N PHE A 71 -43.62 4.18 -21.20
CA PHE A 71 -42.35 3.61 -21.67
C PHE A 71 -41.24 4.66 -21.79
N TYR A 72 -41.55 5.89 -22.21
CA TYR A 72 -40.58 6.97 -22.28
C TYR A 72 -40.02 7.32 -20.90
N ILE A 73 -40.88 7.41 -19.89
CA ILE A 73 -40.46 7.67 -18.50
C ILE A 73 -39.63 6.50 -17.95
N GLN A 74 -40.02 5.26 -18.26
CA GLN A 74 -39.24 4.09 -17.88
C GLN A 74 -37.85 4.08 -18.57
N TYR A 75 -37.79 4.50 -19.84
CA TYR A 75 -36.54 4.64 -20.57
C TYR A 75 -35.62 5.69 -19.93
N GLU A 76 -36.17 6.85 -19.56
CA GLU A 76 -35.43 7.90 -18.84
C GLU A 76 -34.91 7.39 -17.48
N ALA A 77 -35.76 6.72 -16.70
CA ALA A 77 -35.37 6.13 -15.41
C ALA A 77 -34.28 5.06 -15.56
N ASN A 78 -34.36 4.22 -16.60
CA ASN A 78 -33.34 3.22 -16.91
C ASN A 78 -31.99 3.85 -17.27
N LYS A 79 -31.99 5.04 -17.89
CA LYS A 79 -30.75 5.78 -18.17
C LYS A 79 -30.09 6.26 -16.87
N ASP A 80 -30.85 6.89 -15.99
CA ASP A 80 -30.34 7.32 -14.68
C ASP A 80 -29.83 6.13 -13.86
N GLN A 81 -30.54 4.99 -13.94
CA GLN A 81 -30.13 3.77 -13.25
C GLN A 81 -28.81 3.22 -13.79
N ARG A 82 -28.57 3.27 -15.11
CA ARG A 82 -27.28 2.86 -15.71
C ARG A 82 -26.13 3.73 -15.21
N ASP A 83 -26.34 5.05 -15.13
CA ASP A 83 -25.32 5.97 -14.62
C ASP A 83 -25.02 5.72 -13.14
N GLN A 84 -26.04 5.38 -12.34
CA GLN A 84 -25.87 4.97 -10.94
C GLN A 84 -25.11 3.65 -10.82
N PHE A 85 -25.43 2.64 -11.65
CA PHE A 85 -24.71 1.38 -11.65
C PHE A 85 -23.24 1.54 -12.03
N ALA A 86 -22.93 2.44 -12.96
CA ALA A 86 -21.55 2.73 -13.32
C ALA A 86 -20.75 3.33 -12.15
N LYS A 87 -21.35 4.28 -11.40
CA LYS A 87 -20.73 4.84 -10.20
C LYS A 87 -20.58 3.80 -9.09
N GLN A 88 -21.61 2.99 -8.85
CA GLN A 88 -21.55 1.90 -7.87
C GLN A 88 -20.47 0.87 -8.20
N ALA A 89 -20.25 0.56 -9.49
CA ALA A 89 -19.18 -0.34 -9.89
C ALA A 89 -17.79 0.21 -9.52
N ASP A 90 -17.58 1.52 -9.68
CA ASP A 90 -16.34 2.20 -9.29
C ASP A 90 -16.17 2.20 -7.76
N ASP A 91 -17.24 2.49 -7.00
CA ASP A 91 -17.22 2.47 -5.53
C ASP A 91 -16.90 1.07 -4.99
N ILE A 92 -17.48 0.01 -5.58
CA ILE A 92 -17.18 -1.39 -5.20
C ILE A 92 -15.71 -1.74 -5.44
N VAL A 93 -15.11 -1.22 -6.52
CA VAL A 93 -13.68 -1.43 -6.79
C VAL A 93 -12.82 -0.78 -5.71
N ILE A 94 -13.15 0.46 -5.31
CA ILE A 94 -12.46 1.17 -4.24
C ILE A 94 -12.61 0.41 -2.91
N GLU A 95 -13.83 0.03 -2.54
CA GLU A 95 -14.11 -0.67 -1.28
C GLU A 95 -13.33 -2.00 -1.19
N ARG A 96 -13.34 -2.81 -2.26
CA ARG A 96 -12.58 -4.07 -2.31
C ARG A 96 -11.08 -3.84 -2.19
N PHE A 97 -10.57 -2.82 -2.86
CA PHE A 97 -9.18 -2.43 -2.77
C PHE A 97 -8.80 -2.00 -1.35
N GLU A 98 -9.57 -1.11 -0.75
CA GLU A 98 -9.33 -0.58 0.59
C GLU A 98 -9.37 -1.69 1.65
N ASN A 99 -10.37 -2.57 1.57
CA ASN A 99 -10.46 -3.74 2.45
C ASN A 99 -9.19 -4.61 2.37
N ARG A 100 -8.70 -4.88 1.16
CA ARG A 100 -7.46 -5.66 0.96
C ARG A 100 -6.22 -4.89 1.42
N PHE A 101 -6.17 -3.58 1.17
CA PHE A 101 -5.07 -2.72 1.55
C PHE A 101 -4.93 -2.60 3.07
N PHE A 102 -6.03 -2.37 3.79
CA PHE A 102 -6.03 -2.30 5.25
C PHE A 102 -5.69 -3.66 5.89
N GLU A 103 -6.08 -4.76 5.25
CA GLU A 103 -5.64 -6.09 5.67
C GLU A 103 -4.12 -6.27 5.50
N LEU A 104 -3.55 -5.81 4.39
CA LEU A 104 -2.10 -5.82 4.20
C LEU A 104 -1.36 -4.93 5.22
N ILE A 105 -1.94 -3.79 5.62
CA ILE A 105 -1.42 -2.97 6.72
C ILE A 105 -1.50 -3.72 8.06
N ARG A 106 -2.59 -4.44 8.31
CA ARG A 106 -2.73 -5.26 9.52
C ARG A 106 -1.66 -6.34 9.58
N LEU A 107 -1.48 -7.11 8.50
CA LEU A 107 -0.42 -8.11 8.38
C LEU A 107 0.98 -7.52 8.54
N HIS A 108 1.20 -6.29 8.04
CA HIS A 108 2.47 -5.59 8.24
C HIS A 108 2.71 -5.25 9.72
N ARG A 109 1.69 -4.79 10.46
CA ARG A 109 1.79 -4.54 11.91
C ARG A 109 2.05 -5.83 12.68
N GLU A 110 1.36 -6.92 12.33
CA GLU A 110 1.60 -8.24 12.91
C GLU A 110 3.05 -8.70 12.68
N ASN A 111 3.59 -8.52 11.47
CA ASN A 111 5.00 -8.82 11.21
C ASN A 111 5.97 -8.00 12.09
N VAL A 112 5.63 -6.74 12.37
CA VAL A 112 6.42 -5.88 13.27
C VAL A 112 6.36 -6.40 14.70
N ASP A 113 5.18 -6.80 15.17
CA ASP A 113 4.98 -7.33 16.52
C ASP A 113 5.61 -8.72 16.72
N GLU A 114 5.61 -9.54 15.67
CA GLU A 114 6.27 -10.86 15.62
C GLU A 114 7.81 -10.78 15.51
N GLN A 115 8.39 -9.58 15.32
CA GLN A 115 9.82 -9.43 15.36
C GLN A 115 10.34 -9.88 16.72
N ASN A 116 11.32 -10.79 16.68
CA ASN A 116 11.83 -11.42 17.87
C ASN A 116 13.29 -11.81 17.65
N ILE A 117 14.17 -11.21 18.43
CA ILE A 117 15.58 -11.53 18.48
C ILE A 117 15.83 -12.41 19.71
N GLN A 118 16.01 -13.71 19.47
CA GLN A 118 16.39 -14.73 20.46
C GLN A 118 15.54 -14.70 21.75
N ASN A 119 14.26 -14.37 21.68
CA ASN A 119 13.32 -14.18 22.80
C ASN A 119 13.74 -13.10 23.81
N LYS A 120 14.66 -12.20 23.44
CA LYS A 120 15.18 -11.13 24.31
C LYS A 120 14.70 -9.75 23.90
N ILE A 121 14.58 -9.51 22.60
CA ILE A 121 14.11 -8.23 22.06
C ILE A 121 12.91 -8.50 21.16
N LEU A 122 11.81 -7.84 21.46
CA LEU A 122 10.51 -8.09 20.84
C LEU A 122 9.96 -6.83 20.17
N GLY A 123 9.17 -7.05 19.12
CA GLY A 123 8.42 -6.03 18.42
C GLY A 123 9.30 -4.94 17.81
N ARG A 124 8.80 -3.71 17.86
CA ARG A 124 9.45 -2.52 17.27
C ARG A 124 10.88 -2.24 17.78
N LYS A 125 11.23 -2.67 19.01
CA LYS A 125 12.60 -2.49 19.57
C LYS A 125 13.66 -3.31 18.80
N ALA A 126 13.24 -4.34 18.07
CA ALA A 126 14.13 -5.14 17.25
C ALA A 126 14.82 -4.28 16.18
N PHE A 127 14.10 -3.36 15.52
CA PHE A 127 14.64 -2.50 14.47
C PHE A 127 15.73 -1.55 14.96
N THR A 128 15.59 -1.00 16.17
CA THR A 128 16.66 -0.22 16.80
C THR A 128 17.92 -1.05 16.98
N THR A 129 17.77 -2.32 17.36
CA THR A 129 18.93 -3.20 17.60
C THR A 129 19.54 -3.69 16.30
N TYR A 130 18.72 -3.98 15.28
CA TYR A 130 19.17 -4.24 13.92
C TYR A 130 20.04 -3.10 13.39
N TYR A 131 19.60 -1.87 13.61
CA TYR A 131 20.36 -0.68 13.21
C TYR A 131 21.73 -0.61 13.89
N PHE A 132 21.80 -0.75 15.22
CA PHE A 132 23.09 -0.67 15.92
C PHE A 132 24.03 -1.82 15.56
N GLU A 133 23.49 -3.03 15.33
CA GLU A 133 24.30 -4.16 14.89
C GLU A 133 24.85 -3.94 13.49
N LEU A 134 24.00 -3.54 12.52
CA LEU A 134 24.43 -3.22 11.16
C LEU A 134 25.48 -2.11 11.13
N ARG A 135 25.27 -1.06 11.93
CA ARG A 135 26.21 0.05 12.09
C ARG A 135 27.55 -0.44 12.60
N TYR A 136 27.55 -1.26 13.65
CA TYR A 136 28.77 -1.85 14.21
C TYR A 136 29.52 -2.71 13.18
N ILE A 137 28.82 -3.62 12.50
CA ILE A 137 29.38 -4.46 11.44
C ILE A 137 30.05 -3.59 10.37
N TYR A 138 29.37 -2.54 9.91
CA TYR A 138 29.92 -1.64 8.89
C TYR A 138 31.22 -0.97 9.36
N PHE A 139 31.28 -0.43 10.58
CA PHE A 139 32.49 0.23 11.07
C PHE A 139 33.67 -0.72 11.29
N VAL A 140 33.40 -1.95 11.73
CA VAL A 140 34.44 -2.99 11.79
C VAL A 140 34.99 -3.28 10.39
N LEU A 141 34.10 -3.44 9.42
CA LEU A 141 34.46 -3.71 8.03
C LEU A 141 35.23 -2.54 7.39
N GLU A 142 34.78 -1.29 7.61
CA GLU A 142 35.42 -0.08 7.09
C GLU A 142 36.81 0.14 7.69
N SER A 143 36.97 -0.10 9.00
CA SER A 143 38.26 -0.02 9.67
C SER A 143 39.28 -0.98 9.04
N LYS A 144 38.88 -2.23 8.76
CA LYS A 144 39.77 -3.24 8.14
C LYS A 144 39.99 -3.03 6.66
N HIS A 145 39.01 -2.52 5.96
CA HIS A 145 39.13 -2.17 4.55
C HIS A 145 40.08 -0.98 4.34
N ASP A 146 40.05 0.03 5.21
CA ASP A 146 40.92 1.19 5.13
C ASP A 146 42.40 0.91 5.48
N GLU A 147 42.69 -0.22 6.13
CA GLU A 147 44.05 -0.73 6.32
C GLU A 147 44.64 -1.31 5.01
N PHE A 148 43.82 -1.51 3.96
CA PHE A 148 44.22 -2.14 2.69
C PHE A 148 44.65 -1.11 1.61
N PRO A 149 45.54 -1.47 0.66
CA PRO A 149 45.97 -0.58 -0.42
C PRO A 149 44.81 0.02 -1.24
N THR A 150 44.91 1.31 -1.54
CA THR A 150 43.83 2.14 -2.13
C THR A 150 43.36 1.66 -3.50
N ASP A 151 44.25 1.08 -4.30
CA ASP A 151 44.04 0.58 -5.66
C ASP A 151 43.07 -0.61 -5.74
N LYS A 152 42.81 -1.30 -4.62
CA LYS A 152 41.89 -2.46 -4.54
C LYS A 152 40.68 -2.22 -3.66
N ARG A 153 40.47 -0.99 -3.18
CA ARG A 153 39.36 -0.65 -2.28
C ARG A 153 38.02 -0.72 -3.02
N LEU A 154 37.09 -1.40 -2.38
CA LEU A 154 35.66 -1.34 -2.72
C LEU A 154 35.13 0.07 -2.52
N ASP A 155 34.17 0.48 -3.36
CA ASP A 155 33.40 1.69 -3.15
C ASP A 155 32.52 1.58 -1.89
N LYS A 156 32.08 2.72 -1.35
CA LYS A 156 31.20 2.78 -0.18
C LYS A 156 29.92 1.99 -0.38
N GLU A 157 29.30 2.04 -1.55
CA GLU A 157 28.07 1.28 -1.81
C GLU A 157 28.33 -0.23 -1.75
N GLN A 158 29.44 -0.69 -2.33
CA GLN A 158 29.86 -2.10 -2.26
C GLN A 158 30.18 -2.52 -0.82
N LEU A 159 30.80 -1.65 -0.02
CA LEU A 159 31.11 -1.90 1.37
C LEU A 159 29.83 -1.97 2.23
N THR A 160 28.88 -1.08 1.98
CA THR A 160 27.56 -1.09 2.63
C THR A 160 26.77 -2.35 2.27
N ASN A 161 26.79 -2.76 1.00
CA ASN A 161 26.17 -4.01 0.56
C ASN A 161 26.79 -5.22 1.30
N LEU A 162 28.12 -5.26 1.42
CA LEU A 162 28.81 -6.33 2.15
C LEU A 162 28.45 -6.37 3.64
N ALA A 163 28.43 -5.22 4.30
CA ALA A 163 28.00 -5.13 5.70
C ALA A 163 26.55 -5.59 5.89
N TYR A 164 25.65 -5.21 4.98
CA TYR A 164 24.26 -5.65 5.02
C TYR A 164 24.12 -7.16 4.81
N LEU A 165 24.92 -7.76 3.92
CA LEU A 165 24.90 -9.22 3.72
C LEU A 165 25.39 -9.98 4.96
N ILE A 166 26.43 -9.48 5.65
CA ILE A 166 26.86 -10.02 6.96
C ILE A 166 25.73 -9.90 7.99
N PHE A 167 25.07 -8.75 8.06
CA PHE A 167 23.92 -8.53 8.94
C PHE A 167 22.74 -9.48 8.62
N PHE A 168 22.46 -9.71 7.33
CA PHE A 168 21.31 -10.49 6.89
C PHE A 168 21.54 -11.99 7.09
N TYR A 169 22.67 -12.52 6.63
CA TYR A 169 22.99 -13.96 6.70
C TYR A 169 23.69 -14.37 8.01
N GLY A 170 24.24 -13.41 8.76
CA GLY A 170 25.07 -13.69 9.92
C GLY A 170 26.44 -14.25 9.55
N ILE A 171 27.18 -14.68 10.57
CA ILE A 171 28.49 -15.33 10.44
C ILE A 171 28.48 -16.76 10.99
N GLY A 172 29.26 -17.63 10.36
CA GLY A 172 29.45 -19.04 10.69
C GLY A 172 29.36 -19.95 9.46
N HIS A 173 29.47 -21.27 9.68
CA HIS A 173 29.63 -22.26 8.61
C HIS A 173 28.56 -22.23 7.50
N VAL A 174 27.29 -21.97 7.84
CA VAL A 174 26.21 -21.88 6.85
C VAL A 174 26.39 -20.64 5.96
N SER A 175 26.75 -19.51 6.58
CA SER A 175 26.93 -18.22 5.91
C SER A 175 28.20 -18.22 5.05
N ASP A 176 29.26 -18.94 5.45
CA ASP A 176 30.49 -19.09 4.64
C ASP A 176 30.19 -19.71 3.27
N SER A 177 29.30 -20.70 3.21
CA SER A 177 28.83 -21.27 1.96
C SER A 177 28.12 -20.21 1.11
N VAL A 178 27.23 -19.41 1.72
CA VAL A 178 26.53 -18.32 1.02
C VAL A 178 27.53 -17.28 0.47
N PHE A 179 28.49 -16.84 1.27
CA PHE A 179 29.50 -15.85 0.83
C PHE A 179 30.43 -16.40 -0.25
N SER A 180 30.80 -17.69 -0.19
CA SER A 180 31.63 -18.29 -1.22
C SER A 180 30.94 -18.38 -2.58
N HIS A 181 29.61 -18.55 -2.61
CA HIS A 181 28.83 -18.56 -3.85
C HIS A 181 28.49 -17.16 -4.35
N ILE A 182 28.04 -16.25 -3.48
CA ILE A 182 27.57 -14.92 -3.88
C ILE A 182 28.75 -13.97 -4.15
N LEU A 183 29.83 -14.09 -3.37
CA LEU A 183 30.96 -13.14 -3.40
C LEU A 183 32.34 -13.85 -3.44
N PRO A 184 32.61 -14.75 -4.41
CA PRO A 184 33.85 -15.53 -4.44
C PRO A 184 35.11 -14.65 -4.48
N GLN A 185 35.04 -13.50 -5.16
CA GLN A 185 36.15 -12.55 -5.29
C GLN A 185 36.41 -11.68 -4.05
N ILE A 186 35.42 -11.57 -3.14
CA ILE A 186 35.54 -10.80 -1.90
C ILE A 186 35.90 -11.73 -0.74
N ASN A 187 35.37 -12.95 -0.73
CA ASN A 187 35.64 -13.93 0.32
C ASN A 187 37.14 -14.29 0.43
N SER A 188 37.87 -14.19 -0.67
CA SER A 188 39.32 -14.39 -0.71
C SER A 188 40.14 -13.19 -0.19
N ARG A 189 39.53 -12.01 0.00
CA ARG A 189 40.24 -10.79 0.39
C ARG A 189 40.57 -10.80 1.89
N GLN A 190 41.80 -10.42 2.20
CA GLN A 190 42.33 -10.44 3.57
C GLN A 190 41.50 -9.60 4.54
N PHE A 191 41.05 -8.40 4.14
CA PHE A 191 40.26 -7.53 5.03
C PHE A 191 38.93 -8.17 5.43
N PHE A 192 38.29 -8.93 4.53
CA PHE A 192 37.02 -9.60 4.81
C PHE A 192 37.24 -10.74 5.81
N LYS A 193 38.27 -11.57 5.61
CA LYS A 193 38.64 -12.64 6.56
C LYS A 193 38.92 -12.11 7.96
N ILE A 194 39.73 -11.05 8.08
CA ILE A 194 40.04 -10.40 9.37
C ILE A 194 38.77 -9.83 10.01
N THR A 195 37.84 -9.28 9.22
CA THR A 195 36.55 -8.79 9.71
C THR A 195 35.74 -9.95 10.30
N ILE A 196 35.58 -11.05 9.56
CA ILE A 196 34.85 -12.23 10.03
C ILE A 196 35.49 -12.82 11.29
N GLU A 197 36.82 -13.00 11.31
CA GLU A 197 37.56 -13.50 12.49
C GLU A 197 37.32 -12.63 13.73
N LYS A 198 37.30 -11.30 13.58
CA LYS A 198 37.00 -10.39 14.69
C LYS A 198 35.56 -10.57 15.18
N LEU A 199 34.59 -10.60 14.29
CA LEU A 199 33.18 -10.78 14.65
C LEU A 199 32.92 -12.15 15.30
N GLU A 200 33.57 -13.21 14.82
CA GLU A 200 33.51 -14.56 15.40
C GLU A 200 34.09 -14.59 16.81
N LYS A 201 35.22 -13.91 17.04
CA LYS A 201 35.80 -13.78 18.38
C LYS A 201 34.85 -13.08 19.35
N GLU A 202 34.19 -12.02 18.91
CA GLU A 202 33.21 -11.28 19.73
C GLU A 202 31.95 -12.10 20.01
N LYS A 203 31.46 -12.84 19.01
CA LYS A 203 30.37 -13.82 19.18
C LYS A 203 30.74 -14.92 20.18
N LYS A 204 31.94 -15.50 20.07
CA LYS A 204 32.43 -16.53 21.00
C LYS A 204 32.57 -15.99 22.42
N MET A 205 33.09 -14.77 22.58
CA MET A 205 33.17 -14.08 23.88
C MET A 205 31.79 -13.97 24.54
N TYR A 206 30.75 -13.65 23.76
CA TYR A 206 29.38 -13.63 24.27
C TYR A 206 28.87 -15.01 24.72
N SER A 207 29.12 -16.04 23.91
CA SER A 207 28.72 -17.42 24.22
C SER A 207 29.41 -17.92 25.50
N ASP A 208 30.73 -17.73 25.61
CA ASP A 208 31.52 -18.14 26.78
C ASP A 208 31.03 -17.43 28.04
N PHE A 209 30.81 -16.10 27.99
CA PHE A 209 30.23 -15.36 29.11
C PHE A 209 28.86 -15.86 29.50
N THR A 210 27.97 -16.13 28.54
CA THR A 210 26.59 -16.57 28.84
C THR A 210 26.58 -17.94 29.52
N ARG A 211 27.47 -18.85 29.12
CA ARG A 211 27.66 -20.15 29.77
C ARG A 211 28.13 -19.99 31.22
N ASP A 212 29.11 -19.12 31.44
CA ASP A 212 29.77 -18.99 32.74
C ASP A 212 28.99 -18.06 33.70
N LYS A 213 28.10 -17.21 33.16
CA LYS A 213 27.29 -16.24 33.93
C LYS A 213 26.47 -16.90 35.03
N ALA A 214 25.75 -17.98 34.73
CA ALA A 214 24.89 -18.66 35.71
C ALA A 214 25.70 -19.22 36.89
N ARG A 215 26.91 -19.71 36.60
CA ARG A 215 27.86 -20.17 37.61
C ARG A 215 28.42 -18.99 38.41
N TYR A 216 28.85 -17.92 37.75
CA TYR A 216 29.43 -16.74 38.40
C TYR A 216 28.43 -16.02 39.33
N GLU A 217 27.20 -15.81 38.88
CA GLU A 217 26.16 -15.13 39.68
C GLU A 217 25.75 -15.95 40.92
N SER A 218 25.77 -17.29 40.84
CA SER A 218 25.51 -18.16 41.99
C SER A 218 26.67 -18.21 42.98
N GLU A 219 27.92 -18.30 42.50
CA GLU A 219 29.12 -18.34 43.34
C GLU A 219 29.41 -17.01 44.05
N LYS A 220 29.23 -15.86 43.37
CA LYS A 220 29.63 -14.53 43.87
C LYS A 220 28.51 -13.76 44.58
N LYS A 221 27.27 -14.26 44.59
CA LYS A 221 26.06 -13.54 45.07
C LYS A 221 25.86 -12.17 44.42
N VAL A 222 26.44 -11.93 43.24
CA VAL A 222 26.27 -10.69 42.47
C VAL A 222 25.10 -10.90 41.50
N ARG A 223 24.17 -9.95 41.48
CA ARG A 223 23.08 -9.90 40.49
C ARG A 223 23.46 -8.93 39.37
N ASN A 224 23.07 -9.27 38.13
CA ASN A 224 23.18 -8.41 36.93
C ASN A 224 24.58 -8.26 36.33
N THR A 225 25.36 -9.34 36.25
CA THR A 225 26.63 -9.28 35.50
C THR A 225 26.32 -9.10 34.01
N ARG A 226 26.94 -8.10 33.36
CA ARG A 226 26.79 -7.81 31.94
C ARG A 226 28.15 -7.75 31.27
N LEU A 227 28.22 -8.25 30.03
CA LEU A 227 29.36 -8.05 29.17
C LEU A 227 29.51 -6.58 28.83
N LYS A 228 30.75 -6.15 28.60
CA LYS A 228 31.04 -4.83 28.06
C LYS A 228 30.45 -4.73 26.65
N ASP A 229 29.86 -3.59 26.34
CA ASP A 229 29.36 -3.30 24.99
C ASP A 229 30.48 -3.37 23.95
N LEU A 230 30.13 -3.79 22.74
CA LEU A 230 31.08 -3.78 21.64
C LEU A 230 31.25 -2.34 21.15
N GLU A 231 32.50 -1.92 21.02
CA GLU A 231 32.83 -0.57 20.58
C GLU A 231 33.88 -0.61 19.47
N VAL A 232 33.65 0.17 18.42
CA VAL A 232 34.61 0.42 17.36
C VAL A 232 34.65 1.92 17.08
N GLU A 233 35.86 2.48 17.02
CA GLU A 233 36.07 3.87 16.66
C GLU A 233 36.88 3.91 15.37
N HIS A 234 36.37 4.65 14.38
CA HIS A 234 37.04 4.81 13.10
C HIS A 234 36.71 6.17 12.50
N LYS A 235 37.72 6.87 11.97
CA LYS A 235 37.57 8.20 11.35
C LYS A 235 36.77 9.21 12.20
N GLY A 236 36.99 9.20 13.52
CA GLY A 236 36.32 10.10 14.47
C GLY A 236 34.85 9.77 14.75
N LYS A 237 34.36 8.62 14.30
CA LYS A 237 33.01 8.11 14.60
C LYS A 237 33.11 6.88 15.50
N LYS A 238 32.28 6.86 16.54
CA LYS A 238 32.17 5.73 17.47
C LYS A 238 30.91 4.93 17.20
N ALA A 239 31.05 3.61 17.03
CA ALA A 239 29.97 2.65 16.98
C ALA A 239 29.93 1.82 18.26
N ILE A 240 28.78 1.82 18.90
CA ILE A 240 28.52 1.07 20.13
C ILE A 240 27.38 0.10 19.83
N PHE A 241 27.58 -1.17 20.15
CA PHE A 241 26.57 -2.19 20.07
C PHE A 241 26.40 -2.87 21.43
N ILE A 242 25.21 -2.69 21.99
CA ILE A 242 24.86 -3.21 23.33
C ILE A 242 24.54 -4.70 23.20
N LEU A 243 25.30 -5.52 23.92
CA LEU A 243 25.21 -6.99 23.85
C LEU A 243 24.03 -7.54 24.66
N HIS A 244 22.83 -7.46 24.08
CA HIS A 244 21.63 -8.06 24.66
C HIS A 244 21.43 -9.53 24.28
N TYR A 245 21.88 -9.94 23.10
CA TYR A 245 21.73 -11.29 22.54
C TYR A 245 23.05 -11.75 21.90
N GLU A 246 23.11 -13.00 21.46
CA GLU A 246 24.29 -13.51 20.75
C GLU A 246 24.44 -12.77 19.40
N PRO A 247 25.49 -11.95 19.21
CA PRO A 247 25.58 -11.10 18.05
C PRO A 247 25.88 -11.88 16.77
N PHE A 248 25.58 -11.26 15.63
CA PHE A 248 26.00 -11.72 14.30
C PHE A 248 25.43 -13.09 13.91
N THR A 249 24.28 -13.48 14.48
CA THR A 249 23.58 -14.72 14.10
C THR A 249 22.83 -14.60 12.77
N GLY A 250 22.69 -13.38 12.25
CA GLY A 250 21.90 -13.09 11.05
C GLY A 250 20.42 -12.88 11.37
N HIS A 251 19.78 -11.96 10.64
CA HIS A 251 18.38 -11.58 10.84
C HIS A 251 17.48 -11.84 9.63
N GLY A 252 18.03 -12.48 8.60
CA GLY A 252 17.40 -12.62 7.28
C GLY A 252 16.03 -13.28 7.29
N THR A 253 15.81 -14.26 8.16
CA THR A 253 14.49 -14.90 8.29
C THR A 253 13.43 -13.89 8.68
N LYS A 254 13.56 -13.25 9.86
CA LYS A 254 12.53 -12.35 10.39
C LYS A 254 12.41 -11.04 9.61
N ILE A 255 13.55 -10.43 9.28
CA ILE A 255 13.56 -9.15 8.55
C ILE A 255 13.17 -9.33 7.07
N GLY A 256 13.50 -10.49 6.47
CA GLY A 256 13.12 -10.81 5.10
C GLY A 256 11.61 -10.98 4.93
N HIS A 257 10.93 -11.63 5.90
CA HIS A 257 9.47 -11.70 5.91
C HIS A 257 8.81 -10.31 6.00
N TYR A 258 9.33 -9.46 6.90
CA TYR A 258 8.90 -8.08 7.03
C TYR A 258 9.01 -7.31 5.71
N TYR A 259 10.17 -7.35 5.04
CA TYR A 259 10.37 -6.65 3.78
C TYR A 259 9.53 -7.19 2.64
N ARG A 260 9.35 -8.51 2.56
CA ARG A 260 8.53 -9.12 1.51
C ARG A 260 7.08 -8.64 1.58
N HIS A 261 6.52 -8.57 2.79
CA HIS A 261 5.15 -8.07 2.97
C HIS A 261 5.08 -6.56 2.69
N LEU A 262 6.02 -5.77 3.21
CA LEU A 262 6.06 -4.33 2.94
C LEU A 262 6.15 -4.05 1.42
N PHE A 263 7.04 -4.77 0.72
CA PHE A 263 7.20 -4.69 -0.74
C PHE A 263 5.93 -5.10 -1.47
N GLN A 264 5.30 -6.20 -1.05
CA GLN A 264 4.08 -6.68 -1.67
C GLN A 264 2.91 -5.71 -1.48
N THR A 265 2.83 -5.01 -0.35
CA THR A 265 1.82 -3.97 -0.12
C THR A 265 2.02 -2.79 -1.06
N VAL A 266 3.25 -2.29 -1.19
CA VAL A 266 3.55 -1.20 -2.14
C VAL A 266 3.28 -1.64 -3.58
N LYS A 267 3.74 -2.83 -3.97
CA LYS A 267 3.48 -3.41 -5.29
C LYS A 267 1.98 -3.55 -5.55
N TYR A 268 1.19 -3.96 -4.56
CA TYR A 268 -0.26 -4.08 -4.70
C TYR A 268 -0.93 -2.74 -5.02
N VAL A 269 -0.49 -1.65 -4.37
CA VAL A 269 -1.00 -0.30 -4.67
C VAL A 269 -0.54 0.16 -6.06
N ASP A 270 0.76 0.01 -6.35
CA ASP A 270 1.37 0.45 -7.62
C ASP A 270 0.76 -0.25 -8.84
N SER A 271 0.48 -1.55 -8.73
CA SER A 271 -0.05 -2.36 -9.84
C SER A 271 -1.53 -2.16 -10.12
N GLN A 272 -2.23 -1.22 -9.47
CA GLN A 272 -3.65 -0.98 -9.77
C GLN A 272 -3.83 -0.28 -11.12
N GLU A 273 -4.49 -0.96 -12.06
CA GLU A 273 -4.72 -0.46 -13.42
C GLU A 273 -6.13 0.14 -13.63
N HIS A 274 -7.05 -0.06 -12.68
CA HIS A 274 -8.42 0.45 -12.83
C HIS A 274 -8.44 1.98 -12.91
N LYS A 275 -9.30 2.55 -13.76
CA LYS A 275 -9.43 3.99 -14.02
C LYS A 275 -9.55 4.85 -12.76
N VAL A 276 -10.14 4.30 -11.69
CA VAL A 276 -10.32 5.01 -10.40
C VAL A 276 -9.01 5.28 -9.67
N PHE A 277 -7.95 4.50 -9.97
CA PHE A 277 -6.61 4.67 -9.41
C PHE A 277 -5.65 5.33 -10.40
N GLN A 278 -6.13 5.69 -11.60
CA GLN A 278 -5.36 6.40 -12.60
C GLN A 278 -5.61 7.89 -12.46
N ASP A 279 -4.59 8.62 -12.02
CA ASP A 279 -4.59 10.07 -11.99
C ASP A 279 -3.29 10.62 -12.59
N LYS A 280 -3.33 11.83 -13.15
CA LYS A 280 -2.21 12.41 -13.92
C LYS A 280 -0.89 12.47 -13.14
N ASP A 281 -0.97 12.55 -11.80
CA ASP A 281 0.18 12.77 -10.92
C ASP A 281 0.40 11.62 -9.92
N ASN A 282 -0.28 10.47 -10.11
CA ASN A 282 -0.22 9.32 -9.20
C ASN A 282 -0.60 9.63 -7.72
N LYS A 283 -1.35 10.71 -7.48
CA LYS A 283 -1.75 11.20 -6.15
C LYS A 283 -2.55 10.18 -5.37
N ILE A 284 -3.41 9.40 -6.02
CA ILE A 284 -4.27 8.43 -5.33
C ILE A 284 -3.41 7.30 -4.76
N LYS A 285 -2.57 6.68 -5.60
CA LYS A 285 -1.66 5.63 -5.14
C LYS A 285 -0.65 6.15 -4.12
N TYR A 286 -0.13 7.36 -4.34
CA TYR A 286 0.74 8.04 -3.38
C TYR A 286 0.07 8.19 -2.02
N ALA A 287 -1.20 8.60 -1.95
CA ALA A 287 -1.92 8.75 -0.69
C ALA A 287 -2.04 7.42 0.08
N TYR A 288 -2.33 6.31 -0.60
CA TYR A 288 -2.36 5.00 0.05
C TYR A 288 -0.98 4.57 0.54
N VAL A 289 0.08 4.67 -0.28
CA VAL A 289 1.43 4.30 0.17
C VAL A 289 1.91 5.23 1.30
N LYS A 290 1.48 6.50 1.32
CA LYS A 290 1.75 7.43 2.42
C LYS A 290 1.12 6.96 3.75
N ILE A 291 -0.08 6.35 3.72
CA ILE A 291 -0.69 5.73 4.92
C ILE A 291 0.18 4.57 5.42
N LEU A 292 0.66 3.72 4.51
CA LEU A 292 1.58 2.63 4.86
C LEU A 292 2.90 3.16 5.44
N ARG A 293 3.51 4.15 4.79
CA ARG A 293 4.74 4.81 5.24
C ARG A 293 4.62 5.39 6.64
N ALA A 294 3.46 5.94 6.99
CA ALA A 294 3.19 6.50 8.32
C ALA A 294 3.24 5.44 9.44
N GLN A 295 3.18 4.14 9.14
CA GLN A 295 3.35 3.07 10.12
C GLN A 295 4.83 2.81 10.47
N LEU A 296 5.76 3.17 9.58
CA LEU A 296 7.19 2.89 9.68
C LEU A 296 7.86 3.84 10.67
N SER A 297 8.57 3.29 11.65
CA SER A 297 9.46 4.10 12.50
C SER A 297 10.70 4.59 11.75
N ASN A 298 11.40 5.59 12.31
CA ASN A 298 12.68 6.06 11.77
C ASN A 298 13.72 4.93 11.64
N PHE A 299 13.72 3.97 12.57
CA PHE A 299 14.60 2.80 12.51
C PHE A 299 14.17 1.78 11.44
N GLU A 300 12.87 1.64 11.18
CA GLU A 300 12.39 0.85 10.04
C GLU A 300 12.78 1.49 8.71
N GLN A 301 12.66 2.82 8.59
CA GLN A 301 13.05 3.56 7.39
C GLN A 301 14.56 3.51 7.12
N VAL A 302 15.42 3.64 8.15
CA VAL A 302 16.88 3.57 7.94
C VAL A 302 17.32 2.16 7.55
N ILE A 303 16.73 1.12 8.13
CA ILE A 303 17.05 -0.26 7.77
C ILE A 303 16.48 -0.59 6.38
N LEU A 304 15.28 -0.08 6.03
CA LEU A 304 14.74 -0.13 4.65
C LEU A 304 15.67 0.56 3.65
N TYR A 305 16.26 1.71 3.99
CA TYR A 305 17.25 2.37 3.15
C TYR A 305 18.43 1.43 2.84
N TYR A 306 19.06 0.86 3.87
CA TYR A 306 20.18 -0.06 3.67
C TYR A 306 19.77 -1.34 2.92
N ASN A 307 18.56 -1.83 3.12
CA ASN A 307 18.00 -2.92 2.31
C ASN A 307 17.86 -2.52 0.83
N SER A 308 17.33 -1.32 0.56
CA SER A 308 17.02 -0.85 -0.80
C SER A 308 18.25 -0.65 -1.69
N ILE A 309 19.39 -0.29 -1.09
CA ILE A 309 20.68 -0.15 -1.80
C ILE A 309 21.48 -1.46 -1.85
N CYS A 310 21.09 -2.45 -1.04
CA CYS A 310 21.68 -3.78 -1.06
C CYS A 310 21.13 -4.59 -2.25
N ILE A 311 21.94 -5.52 -2.76
CA ILE A 311 21.53 -6.41 -3.85
C ILE A 311 20.23 -7.18 -3.56
N LEU A 312 19.96 -7.49 -2.28
CA LEU A 312 18.75 -8.20 -1.85
C LEU A 312 17.47 -7.36 -1.98
N GLY A 313 17.57 -6.03 -1.93
CA GLY A 313 16.43 -5.11 -1.97
C GLY A 313 16.47 -4.12 -3.14
N ASN A 314 17.38 -4.29 -4.11
CA ASN A 314 17.54 -3.36 -5.23
C ASN A 314 16.23 -3.14 -6.03
N THR A 315 15.29 -4.08 -5.97
CA THR A 315 13.95 -3.96 -6.58
C THR A 315 13.17 -2.75 -6.08
N TRP A 316 13.42 -2.28 -4.85
CA TRP A 316 12.83 -1.06 -4.31
C TRP A 316 13.19 0.18 -5.13
N ILE A 317 14.44 0.25 -5.59
CA ILE A 317 14.95 1.38 -6.37
C ILE A 317 14.67 1.16 -7.85
N SER A 318 14.90 -0.05 -8.39
CA SER A 318 14.70 -0.32 -9.82
C SER A 318 13.25 -0.17 -10.28
N ASN A 319 12.28 -0.49 -9.41
CA ASN A 319 10.86 -0.28 -9.70
C ASN A 319 10.40 1.15 -9.40
N GLY A 320 11.31 2.02 -8.93
CA GLY A 320 11.01 3.39 -8.58
C GLY A 320 10.17 3.56 -7.32
N TYR A 321 9.93 2.53 -6.51
CA TYR A 321 9.04 2.64 -5.34
C TYR A 321 9.53 3.63 -4.28
N ILE A 322 10.84 3.65 -4.02
CA ILE A 322 11.43 4.64 -3.09
C ILE A 322 11.17 6.06 -3.61
N LYS A 323 11.40 6.27 -4.91
CA LYS A 323 11.23 7.56 -5.59
C LYS A 323 9.77 7.99 -5.71
N ASN A 324 8.89 7.11 -6.17
CA ASN A 324 7.51 7.46 -6.52
C ASN A 324 6.63 7.70 -5.29
N TYR A 325 6.98 7.09 -4.15
CA TYR A 325 6.18 7.13 -2.93
C TYR A 325 6.88 7.78 -1.74
N HIS A 326 8.08 8.32 -1.96
CA HIS A 326 8.95 8.91 -0.96
C HIS A 326 9.01 8.08 0.33
N LEU A 327 9.31 6.78 0.22
CA LEU A 327 9.25 5.86 1.36
C LEU A 327 10.23 6.21 2.50
N LEU A 328 11.22 7.05 2.21
CA LEU A 328 12.29 7.44 3.13
C LEU A 328 12.18 8.90 3.62
N THR A 329 11.07 9.59 3.37
CA THR A 329 10.94 11.04 3.69
C THR A 329 11.25 11.39 5.14
N ASN A 330 10.88 10.53 6.09
CA ASN A 330 11.04 10.80 7.53
C ASN A 330 12.35 10.26 8.10
N LEU A 331 13.27 9.79 7.26
CA LEU A 331 14.57 9.28 7.66
C LEU A 331 15.46 10.42 8.19
N PRO A 332 15.84 10.43 9.49
CA PRO A 332 16.82 11.38 9.97
C PRO A 332 18.18 11.08 9.35
N LEU A 333 18.76 12.03 8.62
CA LEU A 333 20.08 11.83 7.99
C LEU A 333 21.19 11.54 9.01
N SER A 334 21.01 11.96 10.27
CA SER A 334 21.91 11.62 11.38
C SER A 334 21.94 10.14 11.72
N PHE A 335 20.91 9.38 11.37
CA PHE A 335 20.89 7.92 11.54
C PHE A 335 21.55 7.20 10.36
N ALA A 336 21.70 7.83 9.20
CA ALA A 336 22.45 7.27 8.08
C ALA A 336 23.89 7.79 8.07
N ASP A 337 24.58 7.67 9.22
CA ASP A 337 25.92 8.21 9.42
C ASP A 337 27.05 7.29 8.95
N PHE A 338 26.73 6.14 8.35
CA PHE A 338 27.67 5.16 7.83
C PHE A 338 27.32 4.74 6.40
N GLY A 339 28.30 4.19 5.67
CA GLY A 339 28.09 3.81 4.27
C GLY A 339 27.96 4.99 3.31
N ILE A 340 27.28 4.71 2.19
CA ILE A 340 26.77 5.76 1.31
C ILE A 340 25.57 6.43 1.99
N GLN A 341 25.58 7.77 2.05
CA GLN A 341 24.54 8.54 2.72
C GLN A 341 23.34 8.78 1.79
N PRO A 342 22.09 8.85 2.30
CA PRO A 342 20.90 8.99 1.49
C PRO A 342 20.88 10.24 0.61
N ASP A 343 21.40 11.36 1.12
CA ASP A 343 21.53 12.64 0.41
C ASP A 343 22.45 12.53 -0.82
N LYS A 344 23.47 11.69 -0.72
CA LYS A 344 24.39 11.42 -1.84
C LYS A 344 23.79 10.40 -2.80
N LYS A 345 23.13 9.36 -2.29
CA LYS A 345 22.53 8.30 -3.11
C LYS A 345 21.36 8.81 -3.95
N PHE A 346 20.50 9.64 -3.37
CA PHE A 346 19.29 10.16 -3.99
C PHE A 346 19.40 11.64 -4.39
N LYS A 347 20.61 12.12 -4.69
CA LYS A 347 20.85 13.51 -5.02
C LYS A 347 20.01 13.97 -6.22
N ALA A 348 19.84 13.12 -7.23
CA ALA A 348 19.07 13.45 -8.42
C ALA A 348 17.57 13.59 -8.10
N GLU A 349 17.04 12.72 -7.24
CA GLU A 349 15.66 12.74 -6.77
C GLU A 349 15.38 13.96 -5.90
N MET A 350 16.30 14.33 -5.02
CA MET A 350 16.16 15.54 -4.18
C MET A 350 16.19 16.83 -5.00
N VAL A 351 17.00 16.88 -6.07
CA VAL A 351 17.01 18.03 -7.00
C VAL A 351 15.70 18.10 -7.79
N ALA A 352 15.10 16.95 -8.12
CA ALA A 352 13.84 16.90 -8.84
C ALA A 352 12.62 17.20 -7.94
N ASP A 353 12.65 16.78 -6.68
CA ASP A 353 11.60 17.00 -5.69
C ASP A 353 12.19 17.43 -4.33
N PRO A 354 12.07 18.73 -3.97
CA PRO A 354 12.53 19.23 -2.67
C PRO A 354 11.86 18.56 -1.46
N ASN A 355 10.68 17.95 -1.63
CA ASN A 355 9.95 17.25 -0.56
C ASN A 355 10.34 15.78 -0.43
N PHE A 356 11.39 15.33 -1.12
CA PHE A 356 11.83 13.93 -1.07
C PHE A 356 12.27 13.53 0.35
N PHE A 357 12.98 14.42 1.06
CA PHE A 357 13.34 14.28 2.47
C PHE A 357 12.89 15.50 3.29
N ASP A 358 12.10 15.28 4.35
CA ASP A 358 11.62 16.38 5.21
C ASP A 358 12.76 17.03 6.02
N TRP A 359 13.89 16.33 6.20
CA TRP A 359 14.98 16.80 7.05
C TRP A 359 15.75 18.00 6.48
N GLU A 360 15.84 18.15 5.16
CA GLU A 360 16.47 19.36 4.58
C GLU A 360 15.65 20.61 4.88
N MET A 361 14.33 20.52 4.80
CA MET A 361 13.44 21.60 5.22
C MET A 361 13.60 21.95 6.71
N LEU A 362 13.77 20.95 7.58
CA LEU A 362 14.04 21.17 9.01
C LEU A 362 15.42 21.79 9.28
N LYS A 363 16.42 21.46 8.48
CA LYS A 363 17.76 22.06 8.61
C LYS A 363 17.75 23.54 8.24
N ASP A 364 16.97 23.90 7.22
CA ASP A 364 16.84 25.28 6.76
C ASP A 364 15.85 26.11 7.60
N SER A 365 14.95 25.49 8.36
CA SER A 365 14.01 26.22 9.25
C SER A 365 14.67 26.90 10.46
N PHE A 366 15.90 26.54 10.79
CA PHE A 366 16.68 27.15 11.89
C PHE A 366 17.76 28.14 11.39
N ARG A 367 17.79 28.43 10.08
CA ARG A 367 18.57 29.52 9.49
C ARG A 367 17.69 30.74 9.35
#